data_AF-A0A062WT12-F1
#
_entry.id   AF-A0A062WT12-F1
#
_cell.length_a   1.000
_cell.length_b   1.000
_cell.length_c   1.000
_cell.angle_alpha   90.00
_cell.angle_beta   90.00
_cell.angle_gamma   90.00
#
_symmetry.space_group_name_H-M   'P 1'
#
loop_
_entity.id
_entity.type
_entity.pdbx_description
1 polymer ?
#
loop_
_entity_poly.entity_id
_entity_poly.type
_entity_poly.pdbx_seq_one_letter_code
_entity_poly.pdbx_strand_id
1 'polypeptide(L)'
;MVVKANRPTLHAQLTALPWTKVRTASTTTSRGHGRAERRTVKATEIRAGIDFPHAVQAVRITRRRRSLTSGAVTSETIHAVTSLPSHQASPAQLAELAQGHWAIENQLHWVRDVTYDEDHHRARTGNAPQVMASLRNLAITILRLTGTTNIAQALRHHARRPQRPLETIKKISC
;
A
#
# COMPACT_ATOMS: atom_id res chain seq x y z
N MET A 1 -1.41 11.29 -0.60
CA MET A 1 -0.18 10.74 -0.01
C MET A 1 -0.45 10.27 1.42
N VAL A 2 -0.01 9.06 1.79
CA VAL A 2 -0.03 8.59 3.19
C VAL A 2 1.17 9.19 3.93
N VAL A 3 0.94 9.71 5.13
CA VAL A 3 1.97 10.32 5.97
C VAL A 3 2.40 9.29 7.03
N LYS A 4 3.68 8.90 6.98
CA LYS A 4 4.33 8.02 7.95
C LYS A 4 5.11 8.86 8.97
N ALA A 5 5.56 8.22 10.05
CA ALA A 5 6.30 8.87 11.13
C ALA A 5 7.66 9.46 10.71
N ASN A 6 8.17 9.14 9.51
CA ASN A 6 9.39 9.73 8.95
C ASN A 6 9.25 11.21 8.55
N ARG A 7 8.04 11.79 8.64
CA ARG A 7 7.77 13.23 8.53
C ARG A 7 7.14 13.75 9.82
N PRO A 8 7.94 13.98 10.87
CA PRO A 8 7.42 14.21 12.23
C PRO A 8 6.56 15.46 12.33
N THR A 9 6.96 16.57 11.71
CA THR A 9 6.23 17.85 11.74
C THR A 9 4.84 17.72 11.11
N LEU A 10 4.77 17.23 9.87
CA LEU A 10 3.52 16.98 9.17
C LEU A 10 2.62 15.98 9.94
N HIS A 11 3.20 14.92 10.49
CA HIS A 11 2.46 13.95 11.29
C HIS A 11 1.85 14.58 12.55
N ALA A 12 2.62 15.43 13.25
CA ALA A 12 2.13 16.16 14.43
C ALA A 12 0.98 17.11 14.09
N GLN A 13 1.11 17.89 13.00
CA GLN A 13 0.05 18.78 12.52
C GLN A 13 -1.24 18.01 12.16
N LEU A 14 -1.12 16.87 11.48
CA LEU A 14 -2.27 16.03 11.14
C LEU A 14 -2.93 15.40 12.36
N THR A 15 -2.13 15.03 13.37
CA THR A 15 -2.65 14.48 14.62
C THR A 15 -3.42 15.54 15.42
N ALA A 16 -2.97 16.79 15.39
CA ALA A 16 -3.54 17.93 16.11
C ALA A 16 -4.87 18.46 15.52
N LEU A 17 -5.25 18.04 14.32
CA LEU A 17 -6.55 18.42 13.73
C LEU A 17 -7.73 17.98 14.63
N PRO A 18 -8.85 18.73 14.63
CA PRO A 18 -9.97 18.52 15.56
C PRO A 18 -10.85 17.32 15.17
N TRP A 19 -10.25 16.13 15.05
CA TRP A 19 -10.89 14.91 14.57
C TRP A 19 -12.09 14.42 15.40
N THR A 20 -12.21 14.88 16.64
CA THR A 20 -13.39 14.64 17.49
C THR A 20 -14.61 15.37 16.96
N LYS A 21 -14.44 16.55 16.35
CA LYS A 21 -15.50 17.36 15.72
C LYS A 21 -15.79 16.92 14.28
N VAL A 22 -14.87 16.19 13.63
CA VAL A 22 -15.05 15.69 12.27
C VAL A 22 -15.95 14.44 12.29
N ARG A 23 -17.01 14.44 11.49
CA ARG A 23 -17.92 13.28 11.34
C ARG A 23 -17.20 12.12 10.65
N THR A 24 -17.57 10.91 11.05
CA THR A 24 -17.21 9.70 10.29
C THR A 24 -17.89 9.73 8.94
N ALA A 25 -17.10 9.65 7.88
CA ALA A 25 -17.60 9.72 6.51
C ALA A 25 -17.79 8.34 5.88
N SER A 26 -16.98 7.36 6.26
CA SER A 26 -17.13 5.98 5.81
C SER A 26 -16.71 4.99 6.90
N THR A 27 -17.36 3.82 6.92
CA THR A 27 -16.96 2.68 7.74
C THR A 27 -17.11 1.40 6.94
N THR A 28 -16.06 0.60 6.92
CA THR A 28 -16.03 -0.70 6.25
C THR A 28 -15.66 -1.78 7.25
N THR A 29 -16.28 -2.95 7.13
CA THR A 29 -15.93 -4.13 7.92
C THR A 29 -15.59 -5.29 7.01
N SER A 30 -14.53 -6.03 7.33
CA SER A 30 -14.17 -7.26 6.63
C SER A 30 -13.80 -8.36 7.62
N ARG A 31 -13.91 -9.61 7.17
CA ARG A 31 -13.46 -10.80 7.89
C ARG A 31 -12.69 -11.68 6.90
N GLY A 32 -11.52 -12.17 7.31
CA GLY A 32 -10.68 -13.02 6.48
C GLY A 32 -9.30 -13.21 7.09
N HIS A 33 -8.59 -14.25 6.66
CA HIS A 33 -7.23 -14.58 7.15
C HIS A 33 -7.10 -14.58 8.70
N GLY A 34 -8.09 -15.16 9.39
CA GLY A 34 -8.09 -15.27 10.85
C GLY A 34 -8.36 -13.96 11.61
N ARG A 35 -8.76 -12.88 10.93
CA ARG A 35 -9.04 -11.58 11.55
C ARG A 35 -10.35 -10.95 11.10
N ALA A 36 -10.99 -10.21 12.00
CA ALA A 36 -12.03 -9.24 11.68
C ALA A 36 -11.42 -7.83 11.71
N GLU A 37 -11.67 -7.03 10.68
CA GLU A 37 -11.17 -5.67 10.59
C GLU A 37 -12.32 -4.68 10.40
N ARG A 38 -12.28 -3.58 11.14
CA ARG A 38 -13.14 -2.41 10.94
C ARG A 38 -12.25 -1.22 10.59
N ARG A 39 -12.56 -0.55 9.48
CA ARG A 39 -11.91 0.69 9.08
C ARG A 39 -12.91 1.84 9.17
N THR A 40 -12.48 2.94 9.75
CA THR A 40 -13.28 4.16 9.86
C THR A 40 -12.50 5.30 9.27
N VAL A 41 -13.15 6.08 8.41
CA VAL A 41 -12.52 7.19 7.69
C VAL A 41 -13.19 8.50 8.06
N LYS A 42 -12.34 9.48 8.40
CA LYS A 42 -12.69 10.87 8.59
C LYS A 42 -11.86 11.71 7.62
N ALA A 43 -12.45 12.74 7.06
CA ALA A 43 -11.71 13.72 6.27
C ALA A 43 -12.18 15.14 6.61
N THR A 44 -11.27 16.09 6.48
CA THR A 44 -11.54 17.50 6.74
C THR A 44 -10.67 18.37 5.82
N GLU A 45 -11.17 19.53 5.47
CA GLU A 45 -10.41 20.52 4.70
C GLU A 45 -9.34 21.17 5.57
N ILE A 46 -8.17 21.37 4.98
CA ILE A 46 -7.03 22.02 5.61
C ILE A 46 -7.18 23.52 5.38
N ARG A 47 -7.68 24.24 6.40
CA ARG A 47 -7.87 25.70 6.33
C ARG A 47 -6.64 26.48 6.77
N ALA A 48 -5.89 25.94 7.71
CA ALA A 48 -4.59 26.47 8.12
C ALA A 48 -3.51 25.67 7.39
N GLY A 49 -2.53 26.35 6.79
CA GLY A 49 -1.46 25.70 6.04
C GLY A 49 -0.79 24.58 6.85
N ILE A 50 -0.47 23.48 6.17
CA ILE A 50 0.25 22.35 6.74
C ILE A 50 1.62 22.23 6.08
N ASP A 51 2.56 21.53 6.71
CA ASP A 51 3.91 21.24 6.21
C ASP A 51 3.88 20.19 5.07
N PHE A 52 3.04 20.46 4.07
CA PHE A 52 2.92 19.72 2.83
C PHE A 52 2.32 20.65 1.75
N PRO A 53 3.09 21.01 0.71
CA PRO A 53 2.60 21.89 -0.35
C PRO A 53 1.32 21.38 -0.99
N HIS A 54 0.39 22.29 -1.27
CA HIS A 54 -0.88 22.05 -1.95
C HIS A 54 -1.82 21.05 -1.26
N ALA A 55 -1.61 20.72 0.03
CA ALA A 55 -2.57 19.88 0.75
C ALA A 55 -3.89 20.63 0.99
N VAL A 56 -4.98 20.10 0.45
CA VAL A 56 -6.33 20.67 0.55
C VAL A 56 -7.21 19.90 1.54
N GLN A 57 -7.07 18.57 1.59
CA GLN A 57 -7.79 17.74 2.57
C GLN A 57 -6.82 16.86 3.37
N ALA A 58 -7.13 16.72 4.66
CA ALA A 58 -6.53 15.75 5.55
C ALA A 58 -7.50 14.58 5.75
N VAL A 59 -6.98 13.36 5.80
CA VAL A 59 -7.72 12.13 6.01
C VAL A 59 -7.13 11.39 7.19
N ARG A 60 -8.00 10.88 8.07
CA ARG A 60 -7.64 9.96 9.14
C ARG A 60 -8.36 8.64 8.95
N ILE A 61 -7.58 7.58 8.82
CA ILE A 61 -8.05 6.21 8.70
C ILE A 61 -7.71 5.48 9.99
N THR A 62 -8.72 5.04 10.74
CA THR A 62 -8.54 4.21 11.92
C THR A 62 -8.87 2.77 11.58
N ARG A 63 -7.93 1.85 11.81
CA ARG A 63 -8.06 0.42 11.55
C ARG A 63 -8.09 -0.31 12.88
N ARG A 64 -9.22 -0.93 13.21
CA ARG A 64 -9.36 -1.81 14.37
C ARG A 64 -9.40 -3.25 13.91
N ARG A 65 -8.41 -4.04 14.30
CA ARG A 65 -8.27 -5.46 13.95
C ARG A 65 -8.50 -6.32 15.19
N ARG A 66 -9.34 -7.35 15.07
CA ARG A 66 -9.57 -8.37 16.09
C ARG A 66 -9.12 -9.72 15.55
N SER A 67 -8.22 -10.39 16.26
CA SER A 67 -7.89 -11.80 15.99
C SER A 67 -9.12 -12.66 16.29
N LEU A 68 -9.51 -13.53 15.36
CA LEU A 68 -10.60 -14.48 15.57
C LEU A 68 -10.16 -15.67 16.43
N THR A 69 -8.85 -15.93 16.52
CA THR A 69 -8.29 -17.03 17.30
C THR A 69 -8.04 -16.62 18.75
N SER A 70 -7.29 -15.54 18.96
CA SER A 70 -6.90 -15.10 20.32
C SER A 70 -7.85 -14.06 20.92
N GLY A 71 -8.76 -13.50 20.12
CA GLY A 71 -9.61 -12.38 20.54
C GLY A 71 -8.89 -11.03 20.67
N ALA A 72 -7.55 -11.00 20.58
CA ALA A 72 -6.74 -9.80 20.75
C ALA A 72 -7.17 -8.69 19.77
N VAL A 73 -7.25 -7.46 20.29
CA VAL A 73 -7.66 -6.28 19.52
C VAL A 73 -6.48 -5.33 19.39
N THR A 74 -6.20 -4.91 18.16
CA THR A 74 -5.21 -3.87 17.86
C THR A 74 -5.90 -2.71 17.14
N SER A 75 -5.41 -1.49 17.37
CA SER A 75 -5.90 -0.29 16.71
C SER A 75 -4.74 0.51 16.17
N GLU A 76 -4.87 0.96 14.93
CA GLU A 76 -3.84 1.71 14.22
C GLU A 76 -4.50 2.92 13.56
N THR A 77 -3.86 4.09 13.65
CA THR A 77 -4.33 5.31 13.01
C THR A 77 -3.32 5.73 11.95
N ILE A 78 -3.83 6.01 10.76
CA ILE A 78 -3.04 6.43 9.61
C ILE A 78 -3.56 7.77 9.12
N HIS A 79 -2.64 8.67 8.81
CA HIS A 79 -2.94 9.96 8.26
C HIS A 79 -2.58 10.03 6.77
N ALA A 80 -3.37 10.76 6.00
CA ALA A 80 -3.09 11.03 4.60
C ALA A 80 -3.49 12.47 4.25
N VAL A 81 -2.85 13.03 3.23
CA VAL A 81 -3.17 14.34 2.66
C VAL A 81 -3.40 14.23 1.16
N THR A 82 -4.25 15.09 0.61
CA THR A 82 -4.51 15.18 -0.82
C THR A 82 -4.65 16.62 -1.26
N SER A 83 -4.25 16.92 -2.48
CA SER A 83 -4.50 18.21 -3.14
C SER A 83 -5.89 18.28 -3.77
N LEU A 84 -6.63 17.17 -3.81
CA LEU A 84 -8.00 17.16 -4.32
C LEU A 84 -8.93 17.84 -3.31
N PRO A 85 -9.75 18.82 -3.73
CA PRO A 85 -10.80 19.39 -2.91
C PRO A 85 -11.96 18.40 -2.67
N SER A 86 -12.78 18.69 -1.66
CA SER A 86 -13.88 17.83 -1.19
C SER A 86 -14.92 17.50 -2.27
N HIS A 87 -15.12 18.39 -3.24
CA HIS A 87 -16.04 18.18 -4.37
C HIS A 87 -15.47 17.27 -5.47
N GLN A 88 -14.15 17.07 -5.54
CA GLN A 88 -13.50 16.19 -6.52
C GLN A 88 -13.22 14.79 -5.95
N ALA A 89 -12.98 14.69 -4.64
CA ALA A 89 -12.74 13.42 -3.98
C ALA A 89 -13.43 13.39 -2.62
N SER A 90 -14.50 12.59 -2.56
CA SER A 90 -15.20 12.30 -1.32
C SER A 90 -14.30 11.50 -0.35
N PRO A 91 -14.58 11.55 0.95
CA PRO A 91 -13.79 10.78 1.93
C PRO A 91 -13.81 9.26 1.68
N ALA A 92 -14.89 8.73 1.09
CA ALA A 92 -15.00 7.32 0.73
C ALA A 92 -14.07 6.98 -0.45
N GLN A 93 -14.05 7.80 -1.50
CA GLN A 93 -13.10 7.63 -2.62
C GLN A 93 -11.65 7.76 -2.15
N LEU A 94 -11.35 8.69 -1.25
CA LEU A 94 -10.01 8.81 -0.66
C LEU A 94 -9.62 7.56 0.14
N ALA A 95 -10.57 6.91 0.81
CA ALA A 95 -10.35 5.64 1.50
C ALA A 95 -10.02 4.50 0.53
N GLU A 96 -10.77 4.41 -0.58
CA GLU A 96 -10.55 3.42 -1.63
C GLU A 96 -9.18 3.60 -2.29
N LEU A 97 -8.81 4.84 -2.62
CA LEU A 97 -7.49 5.17 -3.16
C LEU A 97 -6.37 4.79 -2.19
N ALA A 98 -6.53 5.10 -0.89
CA ALA A 98 -5.56 4.71 0.12
C ALA A 98 -5.44 3.18 0.25
N GLN A 99 -6.58 2.46 0.20
CA GLN A 99 -6.59 1.00 0.23
C GLN A 99 -5.95 0.38 -1.02
N GLY A 100 -6.22 0.92 -2.21
CA GLY A 100 -5.58 0.50 -3.46
C GLY A 100 -4.07 0.70 -3.43
N HIS A 101 -3.62 1.85 -2.91
CA HIS A 101 -2.20 2.11 -2.72
C HIS A 101 -1.54 1.08 -1.78
N TRP A 102 -2.16 0.73 -0.66
CA TRP A 102 -1.64 -0.34 0.21
C TRP A 102 -1.70 -1.72 -0.41
N ALA A 103 -2.69 -1.99 -1.26
CA ALA A 103 -2.74 -3.24 -2.00
C ALA A 103 -1.53 -3.36 -2.93
N ILE A 104 -1.14 -2.27 -3.60
CA ILE A 104 0.10 -2.22 -4.40
C ILE A 104 1.31 -2.44 -3.49
N GLU A 105 1.39 -1.74 -2.35
CA GLU A 105 2.52 -1.86 -1.42
C GLU A 105 2.67 -3.31 -0.95
N ASN A 106 1.59 -3.93 -0.46
CA ASN A 106 1.59 -5.31 0.01
C ASN A 106 1.83 -6.32 -1.10
N GLN A 107 1.20 -6.18 -2.27
CA GLN A 107 1.35 -7.18 -3.33
C GLN A 107 2.73 -7.10 -3.99
N LEU A 108 3.34 -5.92 -4.10
CA LEU A 108 4.63 -5.76 -4.76
C LEU A 108 5.79 -5.91 -3.78
N HIS A 109 5.85 -5.13 -2.71
CA HIS A 109 6.99 -5.13 -1.80
C HIS A 109 7.13 -6.46 -1.07
N TRP A 110 6.05 -7.01 -0.53
CA TRP A 110 6.13 -8.32 0.14
C TRP A 110 6.67 -9.41 -0.79
N VAL A 111 6.27 -9.41 -2.07
CA VAL A 111 6.79 -10.37 -3.05
C VAL A 111 8.28 -10.11 -3.31
N ARG A 112 8.72 -8.85 -3.40
CA ARG A 112 10.15 -8.57 -3.56
C ARG A 112 10.96 -8.99 -2.34
N ASP A 113 10.54 -8.61 -1.16
CA ASP A 113 11.28 -8.82 0.08
C ASP A 113 11.32 -10.32 0.42
N VAL A 114 10.18 -11.00 0.37
CA VAL A 114 10.07 -12.40 0.81
C VAL A 114 10.32 -13.40 -0.31
N THR A 115 9.83 -13.13 -1.54
CA THR A 115 9.92 -14.11 -2.64
C THR A 115 11.18 -13.92 -3.48
N TYR A 116 11.65 -12.68 -3.65
CA TYR A 116 12.90 -12.38 -4.36
C TYR A 116 14.08 -12.12 -3.42
N ASP A 117 13.85 -12.24 -2.10
CA ASP A 117 14.87 -12.10 -1.07
C ASP A 117 15.65 -10.78 -1.18
N GLU A 118 14.92 -9.70 -1.53
CA GLU A 118 15.52 -8.41 -1.87
C GLU A 118 16.36 -7.84 -0.72
N ASP A 119 15.92 -8.01 0.53
CA ASP A 119 16.62 -7.53 1.73
C ASP A 119 17.99 -8.18 1.94
N HIS A 120 18.17 -9.43 1.49
CA HIS A 120 19.44 -10.15 1.60
C HIS A 120 20.38 -9.91 0.41
N HIS A 121 19.92 -9.17 -0.62
CA HIS A 121 20.72 -8.89 -1.79
C HIS A 121 21.89 -7.94 -1.48
N ARG A 122 23.11 -8.34 -1.87
CA ARG A 122 24.35 -7.63 -1.49
C ARG A 122 24.83 -6.58 -2.49
N ALA A 123 24.19 -6.44 -3.66
CA ALA A 123 24.60 -5.40 -4.60
C ALA A 123 24.21 -4.02 -4.07
N ARG A 124 25.21 -3.24 -3.66
CA ARG A 124 25.06 -1.89 -3.07
C ARG A 124 25.82 -0.80 -3.83
N THR A 125 26.49 -1.13 -4.92
CA THR A 125 27.35 -0.22 -5.67
C THR A 125 26.63 0.37 -6.89
N GLY A 126 26.86 1.67 -7.12
CA GLY A 126 26.32 2.39 -8.27
C GLY A 126 24.81 2.19 -8.44
N ASN A 127 24.39 1.92 -9.68
CA ASN A 127 22.98 1.74 -10.04
C ASN A 127 22.45 0.31 -9.82
N ALA A 128 23.27 -0.60 -9.27
CA ALA A 128 22.89 -2.01 -9.15
C ALA A 128 21.59 -2.25 -8.34
N PRO A 129 21.33 -1.55 -7.20
CA PRO A 129 20.05 -1.70 -6.49
C PRO A 129 18.84 -1.34 -7.35
N GLN A 130 18.92 -0.23 -8.10
CA GLN A 130 17.83 0.26 -8.93
C GLN A 130 17.58 -0.66 -10.15
N VAL A 131 18.66 -1.13 -10.79
CA VAL A 131 18.57 -2.10 -11.89
C VAL A 131 17.91 -3.38 -11.41
N MET A 132 18.31 -3.93 -10.27
CA MET A 132 17.72 -5.15 -9.73
C MET A 132 16.26 -4.99 -9.34
N ALA A 133 15.89 -3.88 -8.70
CA ALA A 133 14.49 -3.55 -8.42
C ALA A 133 13.65 -3.50 -9.70
N SER A 134 14.21 -2.93 -10.78
CA SER A 134 13.55 -2.82 -12.09
C SER A 134 13.35 -4.18 -12.75
N LEU A 135 14.37 -5.04 -12.74
CA LEU A 135 14.28 -6.41 -13.28
C LEU A 135 13.26 -7.26 -12.52
N ARG A 136 13.26 -7.20 -11.18
CA ARG A 136 12.28 -7.90 -10.35
C ARG A 136 10.85 -7.42 -10.66
N ASN A 137 10.65 -6.12 -10.82
CA ASN A 137 9.35 -5.57 -11.21
C ASN A 137 8.86 -6.05 -12.55
N LEU A 138 9.76 -6.10 -13.53
CA LEU A 138 9.46 -6.59 -14.86
C LEU A 138 9.00 -8.05 -14.78
N ALA A 139 9.77 -8.90 -14.09
CA ALA A 139 9.43 -10.31 -13.91
C ALA A 139 8.09 -10.51 -13.17
N ILE A 140 7.84 -9.78 -12.07
CA ILE A 140 6.56 -9.83 -11.35
C ILE A 140 5.40 -9.42 -12.27
N THR A 141 5.57 -8.35 -13.04
CA THR A 141 4.54 -7.84 -13.96
C THR A 141 4.22 -8.87 -15.05
N ILE A 142 5.23 -9.44 -15.69
CA ILE A 142 5.09 -10.50 -16.72
C ILE A 142 4.31 -11.69 -16.16
N LEU A 143 4.65 -12.16 -14.96
CA LEU A 143 3.95 -13.27 -14.34
C LEU A 143 2.48 -12.94 -14.05
N ARG A 144 2.17 -11.73 -13.58
CA ARG A 144 0.78 -11.31 -13.34
C ARG A 144 -0.02 -11.19 -14.62
N LEU A 145 0.56 -10.61 -15.68
CA LEU A 145 -0.10 -10.47 -16.98
C LEU A 145 -0.44 -11.83 -17.61
N THR A 146 0.31 -12.88 -17.28
CA THR A 146 0.04 -14.26 -17.71
C THR A 146 -0.92 -15.02 -16.77
N GLY A 147 -1.59 -14.31 -15.84
CA GLY A 147 -2.59 -14.89 -14.93
C GLY A 147 -2.02 -15.60 -13.71
N THR A 148 -0.71 -15.46 -13.43
CA THR A 148 -0.10 -16.09 -12.24
C THR A 148 -0.61 -15.46 -10.96
N THR A 149 -1.22 -16.28 -10.09
CA THR A 149 -1.69 -15.87 -8.76
C THR A 149 -0.68 -16.16 -7.65
N ASN A 150 0.22 -17.14 -7.84
CA ASN A 150 1.28 -17.51 -6.90
C ASN A 150 2.68 -17.30 -7.49
N ILE A 151 3.30 -16.17 -7.16
CA ILE A 151 4.61 -15.78 -7.70
C ILE A 151 5.71 -16.75 -7.25
N ALA A 152 5.71 -17.21 -5.99
CA ALA A 152 6.72 -18.13 -5.48
C ALA A 152 6.69 -19.49 -6.19
N GLN A 153 5.50 -19.97 -6.56
CA GLN A 153 5.36 -21.19 -7.37
C GLN A 153 5.87 -20.97 -8.80
N ALA A 154 5.53 -19.84 -9.42
CA ALA A 154 6.02 -19.52 -10.76
C ALA A 154 7.55 -19.38 -10.81
N LEU A 155 8.16 -18.72 -9.82
CA LEU A 155 9.63 -18.67 -9.76
C LEU A 155 10.26 -20.06 -9.69
N ARG A 156 9.72 -20.97 -8.87
CA ARG A 156 10.18 -22.36 -8.81
C ARG A 156 10.00 -23.11 -10.12
N HIS A 157 8.91 -22.84 -10.85
CA HIS A 157 8.67 -23.40 -12.18
C HIS A 157 9.76 -22.95 -13.18
N HIS A 158 10.23 -21.71 -13.10
CA HIS A 158 11.18 -21.12 -14.05
C HIS A 158 12.65 -21.31 -13.66
N ALA A 159 12.97 -21.45 -12.37
CA ALA A 159 14.32 -21.37 -11.79
C ALA A 159 15.38 -22.33 -12.37
N ARG A 160 14.98 -23.39 -13.06
CA ARG A 160 15.90 -24.40 -13.62
C ARG A 160 15.76 -24.62 -15.13
N ARG A 161 14.95 -23.80 -15.82
CA ARG A 161 14.74 -23.91 -17.27
C ARG A 161 14.67 -22.53 -17.91
N PRO A 162 15.78 -22.01 -18.46
CA PRO A 162 15.86 -20.65 -19.00
C PRO A 162 14.94 -20.41 -20.21
N GLN A 163 14.48 -21.48 -20.86
CA GLN A 163 13.52 -21.42 -21.98
C GLN A 163 12.13 -20.95 -21.52
N ARG A 164 11.72 -21.31 -20.30
CA ARG A 164 10.36 -21.03 -19.77
C ARG A 164 10.07 -19.55 -19.56
N PRO A 165 10.98 -18.72 -19.01
CA PRO A 165 10.84 -17.27 -19.03
C PRO A 165 10.61 -16.71 -20.44
N LEU A 166 11.36 -17.16 -21.44
CA LEU A 166 11.22 -16.68 -22.82
C LEU A 166 9.86 -17.03 -23.42
N GLU A 167 9.39 -18.26 -23.22
CA GLU A 167 8.03 -18.68 -23.60
C GLU A 167 6.95 -17.85 -22.92
N THR A 168 7.13 -17.53 -21.64
CA THR A 168 6.19 -16.72 -20.86
C THR A 168 6.13 -15.29 -21.40
N ILE A 169 7.29 -14.71 -21.74
CA ILE A 169 7.35 -13.36 -22.34
C ILE A 169 6.64 -13.34 -23.69
N LYS A 170 6.88 -14.34 -24.55
CA LYS A 170 6.22 -14.44 -25.87
C LYS A 170 4.70 -14.46 -25.78
N LYS A 171 4.12 -15.04 -24.72
CA LYS A 171 2.66 -15.07 -24.51
C LYS A 171 2.04 -13.70 -24.25
N ILE A 172 2.83 -12.70 -23.86
CA ILE A 172 2.36 -11.33 -23.59
C ILE A 172 2.48 -10.44 -24.84
N SER A 173 3.28 -10.87 -25.83
CA SER A 173 3.54 -10.12 -27.06
C SER A 173 2.59 -10.43 -28.23
N CYS A 174 1.56 -11.26 -27.99
CA CYS A 174 0.46 -11.54 -28.91
C CYS A 174 -0.83 -10.96 -28.33
#